data_AF-A0A1Q3HNV2-F1
#
_entry.id   AF-A0A1Q3HNV2-F1
#
_cell.length_a   1.000
_cell.length_b   1.000
_cell.length_c   1.000
_cell.angle_alpha   90.00
_cell.angle_beta   90.00
_cell.angle_gamma   90.00
#
_symmetry.space_group_name_H-M   'P 1'
#
loop_
_entity.id
_entity.type
_entity.pdbx_description
1 polymer ?
#
loop_
_entity_poly.entity_id
_entity_poly.type
_entity_poly.pdbx_seq_one_letter_code
_entity_poly.pdbx_strand_id
1 'polypeptide(L)'
;MRSASRLLTLLTLTLLATACRDEQAGPKPRAKALPPPAQARVLDAAPADLTYRGGVTFGGGAVRYLGTRVSPPVAAPGQPVKLEHYFQAVSEVPRGWQFFVHVVDAASGQMVVNADHDFAGGAAPLGSWPVGKVVEDVHTVPMPPAPARVLLGFWRGDERLAVDDPKAHGGDNRMLGPQLGGAPPSLPEYTVRRAAKAPVIDGELDDAVWKDAAPVVLRGSFDGRQPSLRTEARLAYDDQNLYVAFDVEDPDVWGTLRERDAPIYEQEVVEIFLDANADGRTYNEMQVSPHNVNFDAYFPARRQGMDLSWDSGMKTAVKVRGTLDNPEDRDEGWRVEMRIPFERLAEVPNRPPKKGDRWRFNLYRLEHVKRQQVEGQSFSPLFVGDFHALPRFGWLVFE
;
A
#
# COMPACT_ATOMS: atom_id res chain seq x y z
N MET A 1 -52.57 5.77 -36.23
CA MET A 1 -52.63 5.06 -34.92
C MET A 1 -51.77 3.82 -35.04
N ARG A 2 -50.65 3.56 -34.35
CA ARG A 2 -50.08 4.06 -33.09
C ARG A 2 -48.56 3.87 -33.10
N SER A 3 -47.87 4.87 -32.52
CA SER A 3 -46.68 4.81 -31.65
C SER A 3 -45.45 4.01 -32.09
N ALA A 4 -44.43 4.75 -32.54
CA ALA A 4 -43.03 4.38 -32.38
C ALA A 4 -42.64 4.52 -30.90
N SER A 5 -42.03 3.49 -30.31
CA SER A 5 -41.34 3.58 -29.02
C SER A 5 -39.87 3.31 -29.24
N ARG A 6 -39.05 4.35 -29.05
CA ARG A 6 -37.60 4.27 -29.00
C ARG A 6 -37.21 3.72 -27.63
N LEU A 7 -36.71 2.49 -27.57
CA LEU A 7 -36.01 2.00 -26.39
C LEU A 7 -34.58 2.54 -26.46
N LEU A 8 -34.30 3.56 -25.64
CA LEU A 8 -32.95 4.03 -25.37
C LEU A 8 -32.36 3.09 -24.30
N THR A 9 -31.54 2.15 -24.71
CA THR A 9 -30.78 1.31 -23.77
C THR A 9 -29.65 2.17 -23.22
N LEU A 10 -29.83 2.76 -22.03
CA LEU A 10 -28.72 3.31 -21.26
C LEU A 10 -27.83 2.14 -20.84
N LEU A 11 -26.73 1.94 -21.56
CA LEU A 11 -25.62 1.11 -21.11
C LEU A 11 -24.85 1.95 -20.08
N THR A 12 -25.24 1.88 -18.80
CA THR A 12 -24.38 2.33 -17.71
C THR A 12 -23.20 1.36 -17.65
N LEU A 13 -22.10 1.71 -18.31
CA LEU A 13 -20.81 1.08 -18.11
C LEU A 13 -20.35 1.44 -16.69
N THR A 14 -20.73 0.64 -15.70
CA THR A 14 -20.05 0.62 -14.41
C THR A 14 -18.65 0.05 -14.67
N LEU A 15 -17.72 0.93 -15.06
CA LEU A 15 -16.29 0.70 -14.93
C LEU A 15 -16.01 0.58 -13.44
N LEU A 16 -16.07 -0.66 -12.95
CA LEU A 16 -15.50 -1.03 -11.66
C LEU A 16 -14.04 -0.55 -11.66
N ALA A 17 -13.68 0.20 -10.62
CA ALA A 17 -12.38 0.82 -10.38
C ALA A 17 -11.25 -0.19 -10.13
N THR A 18 -11.16 -1.25 -10.92
CA THR A 18 -10.10 -2.27 -10.87
C THR A 18 -8.86 -1.87 -11.68
N ALA A 19 -8.78 -0.63 -12.15
CA ALA A 19 -7.81 -0.22 -13.17
C ALA A 19 -6.37 -0.06 -12.65
N CYS A 20 -6.13 0.27 -11.38
CA CYS A 20 -4.80 0.09 -10.78
C CYS A 20 -4.76 -1.31 -10.13
N ARG A 21 -4.28 -2.32 -10.85
CA ARG A 21 -4.23 -3.70 -10.35
C ARG A 21 -3.51 -3.80 -8.99
N ASP A 22 -4.02 -4.68 -8.13
CA ASP A 22 -3.38 -5.17 -6.89
C ASP A 22 -1.99 -5.81 -7.12
N GLU A 23 -1.55 -6.00 -8.37
CA GLU A 23 -0.30 -6.69 -8.75
C GLU A 23 0.97 -5.87 -8.50
N GLN A 24 0.85 -4.60 -8.12
CA GLN A 24 1.96 -3.89 -7.51
C GLN A 24 2.29 -4.45 -6.12
N ALA A 25 1.42 -5.23 -5.46
CA ALA A 25 1.79 -5.98 -4.29
C ALA A 25 2.72 -7.15 -4.68
N GLY A 26 3.93 -7.16 -4.12
CA GLY A 26 4.74 -8.38 -4.07
C GLY A 26 3.92 -9.59 -3.58
N PRO A 27 4.35 -10.83 -3.87
CA PRO A 27 3.55 -12.03 -3.65
C PRO A 27 2.95 -12.07 -2.25
N LYS A 28 1.62 -12.31 -2.16
CA LYS A 28 0.91 -12.43 -0.87
C LYS A 28 1.67 -13.42 0.01
N PRO A 29 2.23 -12.99 1.16
CA PRO A 29 2.87 -13.92 2.07
C PRO A 29 1.79 -14.87 2.60
N ARG A 30 1.68 -16.08 2.04
CA ARG A 30 0.97 -17.15 2.71
C ARG A 30 1.88 -17.63 3.82
N ALA A 31 1.58 -17.22 5.05
CA ALA A 31 2.19 -17.81 6.23
C ALA A 31 2.00 -19.34 6.13
N LYS A 32 3.07 -20.10 6.38
CA LYS A 32 2.96 -21.56 6.45
C LYS A 32 2.08 -21.89 7.66
N ALA A 33 0.86 -22.34 7.41
CA ALA A 33 -0.07 -22.71 8.47
C ALA A 33 0.58 -23.73 9.41
N LEU A 34 0.38 -23.56 10.72
CA LEU A 34 0.72 -24.61 11.67
C LEU A 34 -0.12 -25.86 11.33
N PRO A 35 0.41 -27.07 11.56
CA PRO A 35 -0.41 -28.27 11.45
C PRO A 35 -1.64 -28.12 12.36
N PRO A 36 -2.85 -28.47 11.90
CA PRO A 36 -4.02 -28.40 12.75
C PRO A 36 -3.82 -29.31 13.97
N PRO A 37 -4.13 -28.84 15.19
CA PRO A 37 -4.00 -29.66 16.37
C PRO A 37 -4.98 -30.83 16.30
N ALA A 38 -4.58 -31.99 16.80
CA ALA A 38 -5.44 -33.17 16.82
C ALA A 38 -6.63 -33.02 17.80
N GLN A 39 -6.51 -32.15 18.80
CA GLN A 39 -7.54 -31.84 19.80
C GLN A 39 -7.46 -30.37 20.22
N ALA A 40 -8.61 -29.78 20.55
CA ALA A 40 -8.70 -28.45 21.10
C ALA A 40 -8.09 -28.37 22.50
N ARG A 41 -7.31 -27.31 22.78
CA ARG A 41 -6.80 -27.06 24.12
C ARG A 41 -7.83 -26.25 24.92
N VAL A 42 -8.48 -26.93 25.86
CA VAL A 42 -9.48 -26.35 26.77
C VAL A 42 -8.86 -26.19 28.15
N LEU A 43 -9.01 -25.00 28.74
CA LEU A 43 -8.35 -24.55 29.97
C LEU A 43 -9.38 -24.02 30.98
N ASP A 44 -9.01 -24.02 32.25
CA ASP A 44 -9.82 -23.39 33.32
C ASP A 44 -9.69 -21.86 33.33
N ALA A 45 -8.54 -21.33 32.91
CA ALA A 45 -8.27 -19.91 32.83
C ALA A 45 -7.26 -19.61 31.71
N ALA A 46 -7.32 -18.39 31.19
CA ALA A 46 -6.25 -17.89 30.32
C ALA A 46 -4.96 -17.71 31.12
N PRO A 47 -3.79 -17.86 30.49
CA PRO A 47 -2.53 -17.66 31.17
C PRO A 47 -2.35 -16.24 31.73
N ALA A 48 -1.52 -16.11 32.76
CA ALA A 48 -1.31 -14.82 33.43
C ALA A 48 -0.48 -13.82 32.61
N ASP A 49 0.33 -14.29 31.67
CA ASP A 49 1.34 -13.54 30.90
C ASP A 49 0.87 -13.18 29.48
N LEU A 50 -0.39 -12.77 29.34
CA LEU A 50 -0.92 -12.24 28.09
C LEU A 50 -0.22 -10.92 27.72
N THR A 51 0.29 -10.83 26.49
CA THR A 51 0.90 -9.61 25.93
C THR A 51 -0.16 -8.59 25.55
N TYR A 52 -1.38 -9.04 25.27
CA TYR A 52 -2.55 -8.20 25.05
C TYR A 52 -3.71 -8.75 25.86
N ARG A 53 -4.31 -7.92 26.71
CA ARG A 53 -5.49 -8.28 27.48
C ARG A 53 -6.74 -7.72 26.81
N GLY A 54 -7.73 -8.59 26.67
CA GLY A 54 -9.05 -8.26 26.18
C GLY A 54 -10.05 -8.00 27.30
N GLY A 55 -11.29 -8.44 27.07
CA GLY A 55 -12.47 -8.17 27.89
C GLY A 55 -13.74 -8.02 27.02
N VAL A 56 -13.54 -7.83 25.72
CA VAL A 56 -14.58 -7.69 24.70
C VAL A 56 -15.36 -8.98 24.56
N THR A 57 -16.66 -8.87 24.35
CA THR A 57 -17.54 -10.00 24.09
C THR A 57 -18.11 -9.99 22.68
N PHE A 58 -18.54 -11.18 22.24
CA PHE A 58 -19.20 -11.39 20.97
C PHE A 58 -20.56 -12.03 21.15
N GLY A 59 -21.47 -11.72 20.23
CA GLY A 59 -22.76 -12.41 20.09
C GLY A 59 -23.66 -12.23 21.31
N GLY A 60 -23.72 -11.02 21.88
CA GLY A 60 -24.55 -10.73 23.05
C GLY A 60 -23.97 -11.29 24.35
N GLY A 61 -22.64 -11.33 24.48
CA GLY A 61 -21.95 -11.80 25.68
C GLY A 61 -21.59 -13.29 25.66
N ALA A 62 -22.02 -14.06 24.65
CA ALA A 62 -21.87 -15.52 24.63
C ALA A 62 -20.41 -15.99 24.61
N VAL A 63 -19.53 -15.20 23.97
CA VAL A 63 -18.09 -15.45 23.94
C VAL A 63 -17.36 -14.24 24.48
N ARG A 64 -16.41 -14.44 25.39
CA ARG A 64 -15.51 -13.38 25.87
C ARG A 64 -14.11 -13.62 25.35
N TYR A 65 -13.52 -12.61 24.73
CA TYR A 65 -12.10 -12.62 24.42
C TYR A 65 -11.27 -12.20 25.62
N LEU A 66 -10.37 -13.08 26.06
CA LEU A 66 -9.52 -12.83 27.23
C LEU A 66 -8.20 -12.15 26.84
N GLY A 67 -7.66 -12.44 25.65
CA GLY A 67 -6.46 -11.79 25.15
C GLY A 67 -5.62 -12.64 24.21
N THR A 68 -4.43 -12.12 23.89
CA THR A 68 -3.40 -12.81 23.10
C THR A 68 -2.11 -12.90 23.87
N ARG A 69 -1.37 -13.99 23.68
CA ARG A 69 0.08 -14.02 23.89
C ARG A 69 0.78 -13.99 22.53
N VAL A 70 1.67 -13.01 22.36
CA VAL A 70 2.49 -12.81 21.16
C VAL A 70 3.91 -13.29 21.47
N SER A 71 4.42 -14.27 20.70
CA SER A 71 5.72 -14.89 20.94
C SER A 71 6.55 -15.06 19.65
N PRO A 72 7.77 -14.50 19.55
CA PRO A 72 8.37 -13.57 20.50
C PRO A 72 7.63 -12.21 20.50
N PRO A 73 7.69 -11.44 21.60
CA PRO A 73 7.02 -10.13 21.68
C PRO A 73 7.66 -9.07 20.75
N VAL A 74 8.93 -9.28 20.40
CA VAL A 74 9.69 -8.47 19.43
C VAL A 74 10.32 -9.43 18.44
N ALA A 75 10.17 -9.14 17.15
CA ALA A 75 10.71 -9.94 16.06
C ALA A 75 11.17 -9.03 14.92
N ALA A 76 12.11 -9.49 14.10
CA ALA A 76 12.48 -8.80 12.87
C ALA A 76 11.34 -8.93 11.82
N PRO A 77 11.19 -7.98 10.88
CA PRO A 77 10.28 -8.14 9.75
C PRO A 77 10.40 -9.51 9.07
N GLY A 78 9.26 -10.14 8.77
CA GLY A 78 9.18 -11.47 8.16
C GLY A 78 9.46 -12.64 9.11
N GLN A 79 10.04 -12.40 10.29
CA GLN A 79 10.24 -13.46 11.29
C GLN A 79 8.88 -14.01 11.76
N PRO A 80 8.73 -15.35 11.88
CA PRO A 80 7.48 -15.94 12.37
C PRO A 80 7.15 -15.48 13.80
N VAL A 81 5.91 -15.04 14.01
CA VAL A 81 5.34 -14.64 15.30
C VAL A 81 4.15 -15.53 15.59
N LYS A 82 4.21 -16.23 16.71
CA LYS A 82 3.11 -17.06 17.21
C LYS A 82 2.10 -16.18 17.94
N LEU A 83 0.83 -16.32 17.57
CA LEU A 83 -0.32 -15.68 18.22
C LEU A 83 -1.16 -16.77 18.90
N GLU A 84 -1.25 -16.69 20.23
CA GLU A 84 -2.06 -17.60 21.05
C GLU A 84 -3.25 -16.82 21.59
N HIS A 85 -4.42 -17.04 21.00
CA HIS A 85 -5.67 -16.37 21.34
C HIS A 85 -6.47 -17.18 22.36
N TYR A 86 -7.01 -16.50 23.36
CA TYR A 86 -7.78 -17.12 24.44
C TYR A 86 -9.20 -16.56 24.50
N PHE A 87 -10.18 -17.44 24.37
CA PHE A 87 -11.59 -17.10 24.44
C PHE A 87 -12.29 -17.92 25.51
N GLN A 88 -13.27 -17.35 26.21
CA GLN A 88 -14.13 -18.05 27.14
C GLN A 88 -15.54 -18.17 26.58
N ALA A 89 -16.10 -19.38 26.59
CA ALA A 89 -17.53 -19.57 26.37
C ALA A 89 -18.27 -19.15 27.65
N VAL A 90 -19.04 -18.07 27.60
CA VAL A 90 -19.79 -17.55 28.77
C VAL A 90 -21.18 -18.19 28.84
N SER A 91 -21.79 -18.43 27.69
CA SER A 91 -23.06 -19.17 27.53
C SER A 91 -22.98 -20.09 26.33
N GLU A 92 -24.09 -20.75 25.96
CA GLU A 92 -24.16 -21.53 24.73
C GLU A 92 -23.78 -20.65 23.53
N VAL A 93 -22.80 -21.12 22.75
CA VAL A 93 -22.21 -20.34 21.66
C VAL A 93 -22.87 -20.71 20.32
N PRO A 94 -23.17 -19.74 19.45
CA PRO A 94 -23.78 -20.01 18.16
C PRO A 94 -23.00 -21.01 17.29
N ARG A 95 -23.71 -21.96 16.66
CA ARG A 95 -23.13 -22.94 15.75
C ARG A 95 -22.88 -22.37 14.34
N GLY A 96 -21.93 -22.97 13.63
CA GLY A 96 -21.68 -22.70 12.21
C GLY A 96 -20.87 -21.43 11.93
N TRP A 97 -20.23 -20.85 12.94
CA TRP A 97 -19.34 -19.69 12.78
C TRP A 97 -17.89 -20.14 12.66
N GLN A 98 -17.16 -19.53 11.73
CA GLN A 98 -15.73 -19.71 11.51
C GLN A 98 -14.95 -18.52 12.07
N PHE A 99 -13.67 -18.73 12.37
CA PHE A 99 -12.78 -17.71 12.93
C PHE A 99 -12.00 -17.02 11.80
N PHE A 100 -11.74 -15.72 11.95
CA PHE A 100 -10.89 -14.98 11.04
C PHE A 100 -9.85 -14.18 11.82
N VAL A 101 -8.68 -14.02 11.21
CA VAL A 101 -7.60 -13.19 11.74
C VAL A 101 -6.97 -12.43 10.60
N HIS A 102 -7.13 -11.11 10.64
CA HIS A 102 -6.49 -10.20 9.68
C HIS A 102 -5.42 -9.39 10.40
N VAL A 103 -4.29 -9.16 9.75
CA VAL A 103 -3.28 -8.20 10.20
C VAL A 103 -3.35 -7.04 9.23
N VAL A 104 -3.63 -5.84 9.74
CA VAL A 104 -3.76 -4.63 8.94
C VAL A 104 -2.69 -3.61 9.31
N ASP A 105 -2.17 -2.87 8.33
CA ASP A 105 -1.25 -1.76 8.59
C ASP A 105 -1.91 -0.72 9.50
N ALA A 106 -1.19 -0.28 10.53
CA ALA A 106 -1.77 0.58 11.55
C ALA A 106 -2.06 2.01 11.06
N ALA A 107 -1.41 2.46 9.99
CA ALA A 107 -1.59 3.80 9.44
C ALA A 107 -2.62 3.84 8.31
N SER A 108 -2.58 2.84 7.40
CA SER A 108 -3.46 2.78 6.23
C SER A 108 -4.72 1.94 6.43
N GLY A 109 -4.74 1.04 7.42
CA GLY A 109 -5.81 0.07 7.61
C GLY A 109 -5.86 -1.04 6.55
N GLN A 110 -4.89 -1.10 5.64
CA GLN A 110 -4.85 -2.11 4.60
C GLN A 110 -4.43 -3.46 5.14
N MET A 111 -5.00 -4.52 4.57
CA MET A 111 -4.65 -5.89 4.92
C MET A 111 -3.22 -6.20 4.48
N VAL A 112 -2.40 -6.60 5.46
CA VAL A 112 -1.01 -7.06 5.28
C VAL A 112 -0.96 -8.59 5.30
N VAL A 113 -1.73 -9.23 6.19
CA VAL A 113 -1.84 -10.69 6.28
C VAL A 113 -3.31 -11.08 6.43
N ASN A 114 -3.77 -12.03 5.62
CA ASN A 114 -4.98 -12.81 5.89
C ASN A 114 -4.55 -14.16 6.47
N ALA A 115 -4.93 -14.42 7.71
CA ALA A 115 -4.64 -15.66 8.43
C ALA A 115 -5.95 -16.36 8.83
N ASP A 116 -6.96 -16.34 7.97
CA ASP A 116 -8.25 -16.99 8.23
C ASP A 116 -8.11 -18.51 8.27
N HIS A 117 -8.73 -19.14 9.26
CA HIS A 117 -8.65 -20.58 9.50
C HIS A 117 -9.80 -21.04 10.40
N ASP A 118 -10.08 -22.35 10.40
CA ASP A 118 -10.99 -22.93 11.38
C ASP A 118 -10.35 -22.90 12.78
N PHE A 119 -11.14 -22.57 13.80
CA PHE A 119 -10.64 -22.42 15.16
C PHE A 119 -9.99 -23.72 15.66
N ALA A 120 -8.79 -23.60 16.21
CA ALA A 120 -7.91 -24.71 16.57
C ALA A 120 -7.76 -25.72 15.40
N GLY A 121 -7.60 -25.22 14.17
CA GLY A 121 -7.48 -26.03 12.96
C GLY A 121 -8.69 -26.94 12.70
N GLY A 122 -9.88 -26.55 13.18
CA GLY A 122 -11.11 -27.33 13.07
C GLY A 122 -11.38 -28.29 14.23
N ALA A 123 -10.45 -28.42 15.18
CA ALA A 123 -10.63 -29.28 16.35
C ALA A 123 -11.59 -28.70 17.41
N ALA A 124 -11.87 -27.40 17.36
CA ALA A 124 -12.79 -26.72 18.28
C ALA A 124 -13.78 -25.80 17.53
N PRO A 125 -14.72 -26.35 16.73
CA PRO A 125 -15.77 -25.54 16.15
C PRO A 125 -16.50 -24.75 17.24
N LEU A 126 -16.85 -23.50 16.97
CA LEU A 126 -17.31 -22.57 18.01
C LEU A 126 -18.45 -23.13 18.90
N GLY A 127 -19.38 -23.87 18.29
CA GLY A 127 -20.50 -24.50 19.00
C GLY A 127 -20.17 -25.73 19.85
N SER A 128 -18.93 -26.21 19.87
CA SER A 128 -18.48 -27.32 20.72
C SER A 128 -17.84 -26.87 22.03
N TRP A 129 -17.69 -25.56 22.25
CA TRP A 129 -16.95 -25.02 23.38
C TRP A 129 -17.69 -25.24 24.70
N PRO A 130 -17.03 -25.83 25.72
CA PRO A 130 -17.67 -26.03 27.01
C PRO A 130 -17.90 -24.70 27.73
N VAL A 131 -19.14 -24.44 28.17
CA VAL A 131 -19.50 -23.24 28.92
C VAL A 131 -18.65 -23.11 30.19
N GLY A 132 -18.17 -21.90 30.45
CA GLY A 132 -17.29 -21.54 31.56
C GLY A 132 -15.81 -21.80 31.29
N LYS A 133 -15.45 -22.62 30.29
CA LYS A 133 -14.06 -22.94 29.96
C LYS A 133 -13.46 -21.96 28.97
N VAL A 134 -12.13 -21.92 28.98
CA VAL A 134 -11.32 -21.17 28.03
C VAL A 134 -10.87 -22.10 26.92
N VAL A 135 -10.95 -21.66 25.67
CA VAL A 135 -10.44 -22.38 24.51
C VAL A 135 -9.30 -21.56 23.90
N GLU A 136 -8.19 -22.23 23.64
CA GLU A 136 -7.00 -21.63 23.00
C GLU A 136 -7.01 -21.91 21.50
N ASP A 137 -6.68 -20.88 20.73
CA ASP A 137 -6.35 -20.98 19.31
C ASP A 137 -4.93 -20.48 19.07
N VAL A 138 -4.16 -21.20 18.24
CA VAL A 138 -2.75 -20.92 18.02
C VAL A 138 -2.45 -20.93 16.53
N HIS A 139 -1.89 -19.83 16.05
CA HIS A 139 -1.41 -19.71 14.68
C HIS A 139 -0.16 -18.83 14.61
N THR A 140 0.42 -18.74 13.42
CA THR A 140 1.64 -17.98 13.17
C THR A 140 1.43 -17.02 12.02
N VAL A 141 1.87 -15.79 12.20
CA VAL A 141 1.93 -14.76 11.14
C VAL A 141 3.37 -14.28 10.99
N PRO A 142 3.81 -13.86 9.79
CA PRO A 142 5.07 -13.14 9.67
C PRO A 142 4.97 -11.80 10.41
N MET A 143 6.01 -11.39 11.13
CA MET A 143 6.08 -10.05 11.71
C MET A 143 5.99 -9.02 10.59
N PRO A 144 5.02 -8.08 10.65
CA PRO A 144 4.88 -7.07 9.62
C PRO A 144 6.11 -6.14 9.59
N PRO A 145 6.50 -5.64 8.40
CA PRO A 145 7.65 -4.76 8.25
C PRO A 145 7.42 -3.34 8.79
N ALA A 146 6.16 -2.97 9.02
CA ALA A 146 5.75 -1.74 9.68
C ALA A 146 4.69 -2.06 10.76
N PRO A 147 4.35 -1.11 11.65
CA PRO A 147 3.40 -1.37 12.72
C PRO A 147 2.05 -1.78 12.15
N ALA A 148 1.46 -2.82 12.71
CA ALA A 148 0.20 -3.38 12.27
C ALA A 148 -0.71 -3.67 13.46
N ARG A 149 -2.01 -3.79 13.18
CA ARG A 149 -3.05 -4.18 14.12
C ARG A 149 -3.59 -5.53 13.72
N VAL A 150 -3.72 -6.45 14.68
CA VAL A 150 -4.50 -7.67 14.47
C VAL A 150 -5.98 -7.33 14.62
N LEU A 151 -6.80 -7.80 13.69
CA LEU A 151 -8.26 -7.76 13.70
C LEU A 151 -8.78 -9.20 13.77
N LEU A 152 -9.79 -9.43 14.61
CA LEU A 152 -10.28 -10.77 14.93
C LEU A 152 -11.80 -10.80 14.87
N GLY A 153 -12.38 -11.97 14.64
CA GLY A 153 -13.81 -12.17 14.86
C GLY A 153 -14.31 -13.46 14.25
N PHE A 154 -15.63 -13.54 14.15
CA PHE A 154 -16.29 -14.73 13.62
C PHE A 154 -17.18 -14.39 12.43
N TRP A 155 -17.23 -15.29 11.46
CA TRP A 155 -18.01 -15.12 10.24
C TRP A 155 -18.79 -16.38 9.86
N ARG A 156 -19.85 -16.20 9.07
CA ARG A 156 -20.66 -17.28 8.49
C ARG A 156 -21.31 -16.78 7.20
N GLY A 157 -20.81 -17.24 6.05
CA GLY A 157 -21.18 -16.64 4.76
C GLY A 157 -20.84 -15.15 4.77
N ASP A 158 -21.83 -14.30 4.49
CA ASP A 158 -21.65 -12.84 4.51
C ASP A 158 -21.90 -12.21 5.90
N GLU A 159 -22.30 -13.01 6.89
CA GLU A 159 -22.58 -12.52 8.24
C GLU A 159 -21.30 -12.40 9.10
N ARG A 160 -21.35 -11.50 10.07
CA ARG A 160 -20.32 -11.31 11.11
C ARG A 160 -20.96 -11.37 12.49
N LEU A 161 -20.35 -12.12 13.40
CA LEU A 161 -20.83 -12.21 14.77
C LEU A 161 -20.56 -10.87 15.46
N ALA A 162 -21.58 -10.30 16.08
CA ALA A 162 -21.50 -8.95 16.65
C ALA A 162 -20.36 -8.82 17.68
N VAL A 163 -19.61 -7.72 17.62
CA VAL A 163 -18.71 -7.29 18.69
C VAL A 163 -19.51 -6.37 19.61
N ASP A 164 -19.67 -6.77 20.87
CA ASP A 164 -20.65 -6.12 21.76
C ASP A 164 -20.19 -4.74 22.26
N ASP A 165 -18.87 -4.49 22.31
CA ASP A 165 -18.31 -3.18 22.66
C ASP A 165 -17.96 -2.36 21.39
N PRO A 166 -18.70 -1.26 21.11
CA PRO A 166 -18.42 -0.43 19.95
C PRO A 166 -17.02 0.21 19.94
N LYS A 167 -16.39 0.40 21.11
CA LYS A 167 -15.03 0.99 21.20
C LYS A 167 -13.95 -0.01 20.81
N ALA A 168 -14.26 -1.29 20.86
CA ALA A 168 -13.36 -2.36 20.45
C ALA A 168 -13.52 -2.76 18.97
N HIS A 169 -14.34 -2.02 18.22
CA HIS A 169 -14.76 -2.37 16.87
C HIS A 169 -13.93 -1.63 15.79
N GLY A 170 -13.21 -2.37 14.96
CA GLY A 170 -12.41 -1.89 13.81
C GLY A 170 -13.16 -1.81 12.48
N GLY A 171 -14.50 -1.77 12.51
CA GLY A 171 -15.37 -1.87 11.33
C GLY A 171 -15.80 -3.31 11.03
N ASP A 172 -16.99 -3.50 10.47
CA ASP A 172 -17.55 -4.80 10.05
C ASP A 172 -17.50 -5.93 11.09
N ASN A 173 -17.80 -5.61 12.35
CA ASN A 173 -17.74 -6.54 13.50
C ASN A 173 -16.39 -7.24 13.64
N ARG A 174 -15.31 -6.53 13.31
CA ARG A 174 -13.93 -6.95 13.58
C ARG A 174 -13.47 -6.35 14.89
N MET A 175 -13.04 -7.18 15.83
CA MET A 175 -12.51 -6.73 17.10
C MET A 175 -11.03 -6.31 16.96
N LEU A 176 -10.66 -5.20 17.60
CA LEU A 176 -9.29 -4.69 17.68
C LEU A 176 -8.43 -5.56 18.63
N GLY A 177 -7.48 -6.30 18.06
CA GLY A 177 -6.54 -7.17 18.76
C GLY A 177 -5.19 -6.49 19.09
N PRO A 178 -4.13 -7.29 19.36
CA PRO A 178 -2.80 -6.77 19.66
C PRO A 178 -2.23 -5.94 18.51
N GLN A 179 -1.33 -5.03 18.86
CA GLN A 179 -0.43 -4.39 17.89
C GLN A 179 0.78 -5.29 17.67
N LEU A 180 1.21 -5.41 16.42
CA LEU A 180 2.45 -6.06 16.02
C LEU A 180 3.41 -4.99 15.47
N GLY A 181 4.71 -5.20 15.68
CA GLY A 181 5.74 -4.23 15.30
C GLY A 181 5.88 -3.06 16.29
N GLY A 182 6.94 -2.27 16.09
CA GLY A 182 7.29 -1.11 16.93
C GLY A 182 6.53 0.17 16.56
N ALA A 183 7.16 1.34 16.80
CA ALA A 183 6.67 2.60 16.24
C ALA A 183 6.85 2.62 14.71
N PRO A 184 6.00 3.35 13.96
CA PRO A 184 6.18 3.45 12.51
C PRO A 184 7.53 4.11 12.21
N PRO A 185 8.24 3.65 11.17
CA PRO A 185 9.44 4.35 10.73
C PRO A 185 9.06 5.81 10.40
N SER A 186 9.93 6.74 10.76
CA SER A 186 9.77 8.14 10.38
C SER A 186 9.71 8.25 8.86
N LEU A 187 8.79 9.05 8.36
CA LEU A 187 8.66 9.28 6.93
C LEU A 187 9.85 10.13 6.45
N PRO A 188 10.52 9.76 5.35
CA PRO A 188 11.66 10.49 4.85
C PRO A 188 11.22 11.86 4.33
N GLU A 189 12.13 12.83 4.39
CA GLU A 189 11.91 14.18 3.88
C GLU A 189 12.89 14.49 2.75
N TYR A 190 12.38 15.15 1.72
CA TYR A 190 13.17 15.71 0.63
C TYR A 190 12.98 17.22 0.62
N THR A 191 14.08 17.96 0.79
CA THR A 191 14.05 19.42 0.68
C THR A 191 14.22 19.81 -0.78
N VAL A 192 13.16 20.36 -1.39
CA VAL A 192 13.16 20.81 -2.77
C VAL A 192 13.55 22.27 -2.84
N ARG A 193 14.56 22.57 -3.66
CA ARG A 193 15.13 23.92 -3.76
C ARG A 193 14.60 24.67 -4.96
N ARG A 194 14.46 25.98 -4.79
CA ARG A 194 14.05 26.85 -5.89
C ARG A 194 15.17 26.93 -6.93
N ALA A 195 14.85 26.63 -8.17
CA ALA A 195 15.72 26.76 -9.32
C ALA A 195 15.99 28.24 -9.61
N ALA A 196 17.26 28.60 -9.76
CA ALA A 196 17.64 29.92 -10.24
C ALA A 196 17.29 30.11 -11.72
N LYS A 197 17.36 29.02 -12.49
CA LYS A 197 16.99 28.92 -13.89
C LYS A 197 16.29 27.58 -14.10
N ALA A 198 15.17 27.58 -14.81
CA ALA A 198 14.47 26.35 -15.20
C ALA A 198 15.40 25.44 -16.05
N PRO A 199 15.36 24.12 -15.84
CA PRO A 199 16.04 23.16 -16.71
C PRO A 199 15.40 23.13 -18.09
N VAL A 200 16.18 22.76 -19.09
CA VAL A 200 15.69 22.38 -20.41
C VAL A 200 15.24 20.94 -20.32
N ILE A 201 13.97 20.66 -20.65
CA ILE A 201 13.43 19.30 -20.58
C ILE A 201 13.80 18.55 -21.87
N ASP A 202 14.96 17.90 -21.87
CA ASP A 202 15.52 17.16 -23.00
C ASP A 202 16.00 15.74 -22.65
N GLY A 203 15.91 15.36 -21.38
CA GLY A 203 16.28 14.04 -20.87
C GLY A 203 17.74 13.96 -20.43
N GLU A 204 18.49 15.07 -20.49
CA GLU A 204 19.85 15.16 -19.98
C GLU A 204 19.88 15.86 -18.62
N LEU A 205 20.69 15.35 -17.69
CA LEU A 205 20.78 15.89 -16.32
C LEU A 205 22.01 16.81 -16.14
N ASP A 206 22.38 17.56 -17.17
CA ASP A 206 23.60 18.39 -17.18
C ASP A 206 23.35 19.87 -16.82
N ASP A 207 22.10 20.30 -16.76
CA ASP A 207 21.70 21.61 -16.26
C ASP A 207 22.16 21.85 -14.81
N ALA A 208 22.45 23.12 -14.49
CA ALA A 208 22.97 23.52 -13.17
C ALA A 208 22.02 23.13 -12.02
N VAL A 209 20.70 23.21 -12.24
CA VAL A 209 19.70 22.88 -11.23
C VAL A 209 19.81 21.43 -10.75
N TRP A 210 20.17 20.49 -11.62
CA TRP A 210 20.33 19.08 -11.28
C TRP A 210 21.63 18.79 -10.53
N LYS A 211 22.65 19.61 -10.74
CA LYS A 211 23.91 19.53 -9.98
C LYS A 211 23.75 20.07 -8.56
N ASP A 212 22.87 21.06 -8.38
CA ASP A 212 22.57 21.68 -7.09
C ASP A 212 21.50 20.93 -6.27
N ALA A 213 20.62 20.19 -6.94
CA ALA A 213 19.57 19.40 -6.28
C ALA A 213 20.16 18.19 -5.54
N ALA A 214 19.65 17.93 -4.33
CA ALA A 214 20.06 16.77 -3.55
C ALA A 214 19.62 15.47 -4.26
N PRO A 215 20.52 14.52 -4.57
CA PRO A 215 20.11 13.24 -5.13
C PRO A 215 19.45 12.38 -4.05
N VAL A 216 18.45 11.57 -4.45
CA VAL A 216 17.88 10.52 -3.60
C VAL A 216 17.80 9.20 -4.35
N VAL A 217 18.32 8.14 -3.74
CA VAL A 217 18.27 6.78 -4.29
C VAL A 217 17.05 6.06 -3.75
N LEU A 218 16.23 5.51 -4.64
CA LEU A 218 15.02 4.77 -4.29
C LEU A 218 15.36 3.44 -3.59
N ARG A 219 14.44 2.97 -2.75
CA ARG A 219 14.52 1.70 -1.98
C ARG A 219 13.38 0.77 -2.39
N GLY A 220 13.50 -0.53 -2.11
CA GLY A 220 12.40 -1.48 -2.33
C GLY A 220 11.10 -1.02 -1.68
N SER A 221 10.02 -0.91 -2.46
CA SER A 221 8.77 -0.28 -2.04
C SER A 221 8.10 -0.96 -0.84
N PHE A 222 8.30 -2.25 -0.64
CA PHE A 222 7.55 -3.04 0.35
C PHE A 222 8.39 -3.57 1.51
N ASP A 223 9.70 -3.45 1.42
CA ASP A 223 10.64 -3.96 2.42
C ASP A 223 11.76 -2.96 2.76
N GLY A 224 11.88 -1.85 2.03
CA GLY A 224 12.90 -0.83 2.21
C GLY A 224 14.32 -1.31 1.88
N ARG A 225 14.49 -2.50 1.27
CA ARG A 225 15.81 -3.04 0.95
C ARG A 225 16.47 -2.25 -0.17
N GLN A 226 17.77 -2.43 -0.36
CA GLN A 226 18.43 -1.91 -1.56
C GLN A 226 17.93 -2.68 -2.79
N PRO A 227 17.43 -2.01 -3.83
CA PRO A 227 16.97 -2.67 -5.05
C PRO A 227 18.15 -3.24 -5.84
N SER A 228 17.84 -4.16 -6.75
CA SER A 228 18.83 -4.82 -7.60
C SER A 228 19.47 -3.89 -8.63
N LEU A 229 18.67 -2.93 -9.13
CA LEU A 229 19.09 -1.89 -10.08
C LEU A 229 18.87 -0.52 -9.46
N ARG A 230 19.86 0.37 -9.56
CA ARG A 230 19.78 1.69 -8.93
C ARG A 230 18.82 2.60 -9.69
N THR A 231 17.96 3.30 -8.95
CA THR A 231 17.21 4.45 -9.43
C THR A 231 17.48 5.64 -8.54
N GLU A 232 17.87 6.75 -9.12
CA GLU A 232 18.08 8.01 -8.41
C GLU A 232 17.14 9.08 -8.95
N ALA A 233 16.65 9.94 -8.07
CA ALA A 233 15.83 11.07 -8.43
C ALA A 233 16.37 12.38 -7.87
N ARG A 234 16.00 13.49 -8.52
CA ARG A 234 16.28 14.86 -8.09
C ARG A 234 15.03 15.71 -8.33
N LEU A 235 14.78 16.66 -7.44
CA LEU A 235 13.65 17.58 -7.57
C LEU A 235 14.11 19.03 -7.37
N ALA A 236 13.48 19.93 -8.11
CA ALA A 236 13.61 21.37 -7.97
C ALA A 236 12.27 22.03 -8.26
N TYR A 237 12.11 23.32 -7.96
CA TYR A 237 10.89 24.04 -8.30
C TYR A 237 11.17 25.49 -8.73
N ASP A 238 10.24 26.13 -9.43
CA ASP A 238 10.27 27.57 -9.66
C ASP A 238 8.92 28.22 -9.30
N ASP A 239 8.61 29.39 -9.83
CA ASP A 239 7.34 30.08 -9.52
C ASP A 239 6.10 29.38 -10.12
N GLN A 240 6.29 28.48 -11.08
CA GLN A 240 5.20 27.93 -11.88
C GLN A 240 5.19 26.40 -11.90
N ASN A 241 6.32 25.75 -11.65
CA ASN A 241 6.51 24.32 -11.91
C ASN A 241 7.27 23.62 -10.78
N LEU A 242 6.91 22.35 -10.60
CA LEU A 242 7.79 21.33 -10.02
C LEU A 242 8.58 20.67 -11.15
N TYR A 243 9.87 20.46 -10.93
CA TYR A 243 10.76 19.72 -11.80
C TYR A 243 11.20 18.43 -11.12
N VAL A 244 11.15 17.33 -11.85
CA VAL A 244 11.54 16.00 -11.37
C VAL A 244 12.44 15.35 -12.40
N ALA A 245 13.56 14.81 -11.96
CA ALA A 245 14.47 14.05 -12.80
C ALA A 245 14.65 12.65 -12.22
N PHE A 246 14.74 11.65 -13.10
CA PHE A 246 15.14 10.29 -12.77
C PHE A 246 16.38 9.90 -13.57
N ASP A 247 17.31 9.20 -12.93
CA ASP A 247 18.43 8.51 -13.54
C ASP A 247 18.37 7.04 -13.16
N VAL A 248 18.05 6.21 -14.15
CA VAL A 248 17.62 4.82 -14.00
C VAL A 248 18.73 3.93 -14.57
N GLU A 249 19.23 3.00 -13.76
CA GLU A 249 20.05 1.89 -14.23
C GLU A 249 19.13 0.77 -14.69
N ASP A 250 19.29 0.32 -15.93
CA ASP A 250 18.48 -0.76 -16.50
C ASP A 250 19.26 -1.42 -17.65
N PRO A 251 19.57 -2.73 -17.55
CA PRO A 251 20.31 -3.46 -18.57
C PRO A 251 19.45 -3.94 -19.75
N ASP A 252 18.12 -3.83 -19.70
CA ASP A 252 17.17 -4.24 -20.75
C ASP A 252 16.04 -3.21 -20.83
N VAL A 253 16.30 -2.03 -21.40
CA VAL A 253 15.31 -0.96 -21.46
C VAL A 253 14.23 -1.30 -22.49
N TRP A 254 12.97 -1.39 -22.06
CA TRP A 254 11.89 -1.81 -22.95
C TRP A 254 10.54 -1.15 -22.66
N GLY A 255 9.65 -1.20 -23.64
CA GLY A 255 8.22 -0.96 -23.47
C GLY A 255 7.47 -1.23 -24.77
N THR A 256 6.21 -1.64 -24.71
CA THR A 256 5.38 -1.89 -25.92
C THR A 256 4.25 -0.90 -26.08
N LEU A 257 3.90 -0.15 -25.03
CA LEU A 257 2.86 0.87 -25.06
C LEU A 257 3.40 2.16 -25.69
N ARG A 258 2.55 2.84 -26.48
CA ARG A 258 2.92 4.02 -27.29
C ARG A 258 1.94 5.18 -27.18
N GLU A 259 0.78 4.96 -26.57
CA GLU A 259 -0.30 5.93 -26.50
C GLU A 259 -0.33 6.60 -25.13
N ARG A 260 -0.60 7.91 -25.09
CA ARG A 260 -0.85 8.64 -23.83
C ARG A 260 -1.96 7.93 -23.04
N ASP A 261 -1.81 7.84 -21.73
CA ASP A 261 -2.73 7.18 -20.79
C ASP A 261 -2.91 5.68 -21.00
N ALA A 262 -2.06 5.05 -21.83
CA ALA A 262 -1.91 3.60 -21.80
C ALA A 262 -1.47 3.16 -20.38
N PRO A 263 -1.81 1.93 -19.95
CA PRO A 263 -1.49 1.42 -18.62
C PRO A 263 0.01 1.07 -18.48
N ILE A 264 0.87 2.09 -18.56
CA ILE A 264 2.34 1.95 -18.56
C ILE A 264 2.88 1.44 -17.22
N TYR A 265 2.09 1.48 -16.15
CA TYR A 265 2.32 0.80 -14.88
C TYR A 265 2.33 -0.74 -14.96
N GLU A 266 2.06 -1.33 -16.13
CA GLU A 266 2.26 -2.77 -16.39
C GLU A 266 3.64 -3.09 -16.99
N GLN A 267 4.53 -2.08 -17.14
CA GLN A 267 5.85 -2.17 -17.80
C GLN A 267 6.90 -1.30 -17.07
N GLU A 268 8.04 -1.05 -17.72
CA GLU A 268 9.04 -0.09 -17.25
C GLU A 268 8.43 1.32 -17.15
N VAL A 269 8.46 1.88 -15.94
CA VAL A 269 7.91 3.20 -15.67
C VAL A 269 8.56 3.83 -14.45
N VAL A 270 8.70 5.17 -14.48
CA VAL A 270 8.91 5.98 -13.28
C VAL A 270 7.67 6.81 -12.98
N GLU A 271 7.39 7.03 -11.70
CA GLU A 271 6.15 7.67 -11.28
C GLU A 271 6.41 8.72 -10.19
N ILE A 272 5.55 9.73 -10.13
CA ILE A 272 5.46 10.65 -9.01
C ILE A 272 4.00 10.81 -8.58
N PHE A 273 3.78 10.70 -7.28
CA PHE A 273 2.47 10.89 -6.65
C PHE A 273 2.54 12.12 -5.74
N LEU A 274 1.53 12.99 -5.81
CA LEU A 274 1.48 14.26 -5.08
C LEU A 274 0.15 14.45 -4.35
N ASP A 275 0.20 14.57 -3.03
CA ASP A 275 -0.86 15.08 -2.16
C ASP A 275 -0.38 16.43 -1.61
N ALA A 276 -0.73 17.51 -2.32
CA ALA A 276 -0.15 18.83 -2.14
C ALA A 276 -0.63 19.57 -0.88
N ASN A 277 -1.86 19.32 -0.40
CA ASN A 277 -2.34 19.89 0.85
C ASN A 277 -2.06 18.99 2.06
N ALA A 278 -1.50 17.80 1.84
CA ALA A 278 -1.15 16.82 2.85
C ALA A 278 -2.35 16.30 3.66
N ASP A 279 -3.55 16.29 3.06
CA ASP A 279 -4.78 15.90 3.76
C ASP A 279 -5.05 14.38 3.74
N GLY A 280 -4.28 13.62 2.95
CA GLY A 280 -4.42 12.17 2.82
C GLY A 280 -5.67 11.72 2.05
N ARG A 281 -6.32 12.62 1.29
CA ARG A 281 -7.59 12.37 0.58
C ARG A 281 -7.40 12.42 -0.92
N THR A 282 -7.00 13.59 -1.44
CA THR A 282 -6.85 13.82 -2.88
C THR A 282 -5.40 13.77 -3.31
N TYR A 283 -5.12 13.25 -4.50
CA TYR A 283 -3.76 13.22 -5.02
C TYR A 283 -3.72 13.15 -6.54
N ASN A 284 -2.59 13.55 -7.09
CA ASN A 284 -2.25 13.41 -8.50
C ASN A 284 -1.24 12.28 -8.67
N GLU A 285 -1.38 11.57 -9.78
CA GLU A 285 -0.48 10.52 -10.23
C GLU A 285 0.01 10.87 -11.63
N MET A 286 1.33 10.85 -11.83
CA MET A 286 1.95 11.08 -13.13
C MET A 286 3.07 10.06 -13.34
N GLN A 287 3.14 9.52 -14.55
CA GLN A 287 4.06 8.44 -14.90
C GLN A 287 4.71 8.70 -16.26
N VAL A 288 5.93 8.21 -16.45
CA VAL A 288 6.69 8.31 -17.71
C VAL A 288 7.40 6.99 -17.99
N SER A 289 7.19 6.43 -19.20
CA SER A 289 7.88 5.22 -19.66
C SER A 289 9.16 5.53 -20.44
N PRO A 290 10.03 4.54 -20.73
CA PRO A 290 11.20 4.72 -21.59
C PRO A 290 10.90 5.23 -23.02
N HIS A 291 9.68 5.01 -23.52
CA HIS A 291 9.21 5.54 -24.81
C HIS A 291 8.74 7.01 -24.72
N ASN A 292 8.94 7.67 -23.58
CA ASN A 292 8.39 8.98 -23.26
C ASN A 292 6.85 9.01 -23.39
N VAL A 293 6.20 7.88 -23.10
CA VAL A 293 4.74 7.80 -22.99
C VAL A 293 4.36 8.25 -21.59
N ASN A 294 3.34 9.10 -21.54
CA ASN A 294 2.86 9.72 -20.33
C ASN A 294 1.52 9.13 -19.93
N PHE A 295 1.36 8.85 -18.63
CA PHE A 295 0.07 8.58 -18.01
C PHE A 295 -0.13 9.59 -16.89
N ASP A 296 -1.34 10.15 -16.78
CA ASP A 296 -1.72 10.93 -15.63
C ASP A 296 -3.15 10.69 -15.17
N ALA A 297 -3.36 10.84 -13.86
CA ALA A 297 -4.65 10.65 -13.23
C ALA A 297 -4.80 11.54 -12.00
N TYR A 298 -6.03 11.98 -11.78
CA TYR A 298 -6.44 12.62 -10.53
C TYR A 298 -7.32 11.67 -9.71
N PHE A 299 -7.11 11.66 -8.40
CA PHE A 299 -7.92 10.88 -7.46
C PHE A 299 -8.61 11.80 -6.46
N PRO A 300 -9.96 11.89 -6.48
CA PRO A 300 -10.73 12.65 -5.49
C PRO A 300 -10.81 11.97 -4.12
N ALA A 301 -10.45 10.69 -4.05
CA ALA A 301 -10.26 9.93 -2.83
C ALA A 301 -9.30 8.76 -3.08
N ARG A 302 -8.67 8.24 -2.01
CA ARG A 302 -7.79 7.07 -2.08
C ARG A 302 -8.43 5.91 -2.86
N ARG A 303 -7.82 5.53 -3.99
CA ARG A 303 -8.25 4.45 -4.91
C ARG A 303 -9.72 4.56 -5.34
N GLN A 304 -10.29 5.76 -5.36
CA GLN A 304 -11.70 6.01 -5.66
C GLN A 304 -11.83 7.16 -6.65
N GLY A 305 -12.68 6.96 -7.66
CA GLY A 305 -13.01 8.01 -8.62
C GLY A 305 -11.85 8.45 -9.50
N MET A 306 -10.93 7.53 -9.85
CA MET A 306 -9.81 7.79 -10.76
C MET A 306 -10.30 8.52 -12.02
N ASP A 307 -9.82 9.75 -12.18
CA ASP A 307 -10.17 10.64 -13.29
C ASP A 307 -9.01 10.67 -14.30
N LEU A 308 -9.16 9.89 -15.37
CA LEU A 308 -8.24 9.85 -16.52
C LEU A 308 -8.47 11.00 -17.52
N SER A 309 -9.49 11.84 -17.30
CA SER A 309 -9.73 13.02 -18.16
C SER A 309 -8.93 14.24 -17.70
N TRP A 310 -8.37 14.19 -16.49
CA TRP A 310 -7.49 15.21 -15.96
C TRP A 310 -6.13 15.14 -16.65
N ASP A 311 -5.69 16.28 -17.21
CA ASP A 311 -4.37 16.42 -17.83
C ASP A 311 -3.45 17.23 -16.90
N SER A 312 -2.33 16.65 -16.50
CA SER A 312 -1.31 17.28 -15.65
C SER A 312 -0.63 18.48 -16.33
N GLY A 313 -0.72 18.61 -17.66
CA GLY A 313 0.01 19.61 -18.44
C GLY A 313 1.53 19.41 -18.40
N MET A 314 1.99 18.23 -17.97
CA MET A 314 3.40 17.97 -17.82
C MET A 314 4.11 17.95 -19.17
N LYS A 315 5.35 18.44 -19.18
CA LYS A 315 6.28 18.24 -20.30
C LYS A 315 7.36 17.29 -19.86
N THR A 316 7.67 16.31 -20.71
CA THR A 316 8.59 15.23 -20.38
C THR A 316 9.57 15.00 -21.52
N ALA A 317 10.76 14.56 -21.16
CA ALA A 317 11.76 14.06 -22.10
C ALA A 317 12.47 12.86 -21.50
N VAL A 318 12.85 11.93 -22.39
CA VAL A 318 13.53 10.70 -22.03
C VAL A 318 14.77 10.53 -22.87
N LYS A 319 15.87 10.14 -22.22
CA LYS A 319 17.12 9.77 -22.88
C LYS A 319 17.49 8.34 -22.51
N VAL A 320 17.40 7.42 -23.47
CA VAL A 320 17.92 6.06 -23.33
C VAL A 320 19.43 6.06 -23.60
N ARG A 321 20.19 5.39 -22.73
CA ARG A 321 21.63 5.14 -22.84
C ARG A 321 21.84 3.68 -23.19
N GLY A 322 21.62 3.36 -24.47
CA GLY A 322 21.53 2.00 -24.97
C GLY A 322 20.60 1.91 -26.17
N THR A 323 20.00 0.74 -26.39
CA THR A 323 19.08 0.45 -27.48
C THR A 323 17.71 0.03 -26.94
N LEU A 324 16.76 0.97 -26.94
CA LEU A 324 15.39 0.71 -26.51
C LEU A 324 14.75 -0.45 -27.28
N ASP A 325 14.10 -1.36 -26.56
CA ASP A 325 13.39 -2.56 -27.06
C ASP A 325 14.28 -3.64 -27.69
N ASN A 326 15.59 -3.64 -27.43
CA ASN A 326 16.50 -4.67 -27.94
C ASN A 326 16.93 -5.65 -26.83
N PRO A 327 16.30 -6.82 -26.67
CA PRO A 327 16.69 -7.77 -25.62
C PRO A 327 18.03 -8.49 -25.89
N GLU A 328 18.65 -8.28 -27.06
CA GLU A 328 19.89 -8.96 -27.47
C GLU A 328 21.16 -8.20 -27.07
N ASP A 329 21.05 -6.95 -26.64
CA ASP A 329 22.18 -6.17 -26.10
C ASP A 329 22.03 -5.90 -24.61
N ARG A 330 22.85 -4.99 -24.10
CA ARG A 330 22.86 -4.60 -22.70
C ARG A 330 22.96 -3.10 -22.61
N ASP A 331 21.96 -2.49 -22.00
CA ASP A 331 21.87 -1.05 -21.82
C ASP A 331 22.56 -0.58 -20.53
N GLU A 332 22.81 0.74 -20.46
CA GLU A 332 23.18 1.40 -19.20
C GLU A 332 21.94 1.93 -18.44
N GLY A 333 20.82 2.07 -19.14
CA GLY A 333 19.54 2.53 -18.61
C GLY A 333 19.05 3.82 -19.27
N TRP A 334 18.31 4.64 -18.54
CA TRP A 334 17.62 5.80 -19.10
C TRP A 334 17.50 6.95 -18.11
N ARG A 335 17.21 8.14 -18.63
CA ARG A 335 16.93 9.35 -17.85
C ARG A 335 15.57 9.89 -18.21
N VAL A 336 14.93 10.51 -17.25
CA VAL A 336 13.67 11.22 -17.41
C VAL A 336 13.81 12.61 -16.83
N GLU A 337 13.26 13.60 -17.51
CA GLU A 337 12.95 14.90 -16.94
C GLU A 337 11.46 15.18 -17.08
N MET A 338 10.87 15.76 -16.04
CA MET A 338 9.47 16.16 -15.97
C MET A 338 9.39 17.62 -15.52
N ARG A 339 8.57 18.42 -16.21
CA ARG A 339 8.10 19.73 -15.76
C ARG A 339 6.61 19.67 -15.52
N ILE A 340 6.19 19.81 -14.27
CA ILE A 340 4.80 19.69 -13.81
C ILE A 340 4.29 21.08 -13.38
N PRO A 341 3.34 21.70 -14.11
CA PRO A 341 2.79 22.99 -13.73
C PRO A 341 1.94 22.92 -12.45
N PHE A 342 2.19 23.80 -11.48
CA PHE A 342 1.40 23.87 -10.25
C PHE A 342 -0.07 24.21 -10.51
N GLU A 343 -0.35 24.93 -11.60
CA GLU A 343 -1.71 25.34 -11.94
C GLU A 343 -2.66 24.15 -12.19
N ARG A 344 -2.11 23.00 -12.58
CA ARG A 344 -2.84 21.79 -12.94
C ARG A 344 -3.07 20.84 -11.76
N LEU A 345 -2.25 20.93 -10.71
CA LEU A 345 -2.34 20.06 -9.53
C LEU A 345 -3.58 20.37 -8.68
N ALA A 346 -4.09 19.37 -7.98
CA ALA A 346 -5.24 19.51 -7.09
C ALA A 346 -4.82 20.13 -5.75
N GLU A 347 -5.71 20.94 -5.15
CA GLU A 347 -5.63 21.39 -3.75
C GLU A 347 -4.30 22.03 -3.30
N VAL A 348 -3.48 22.57 -4.21
CA VAL A 348 -2.20 23.20 -3.86
C VAL A 348 -2.40 24.44 -2.97
N PRO A 349 -1.88 24.47 -1.72
CA PRO A 349 -2.18 25.56 -0.77
C PRO A 349 -1.64 26.93 -1.15
N ASN A 350 -0.43 26.99 -1.73
CA ASN A 350 0.21 28.21 -2.21
C ASN A 350 0.76 28.01 -3.62
N ARG A 351 0.54 28.97 -4.52
CA ARG A 351 1.08 28.97 -5.89
C ARG A 351 1.82 30.30 -6.15
N PRO A 352 3.15 30.32 -6.23
CA PRO A 352 4.05 29.20 -5.95
C PRO A 352 4.03 28.75 -4.48
N PRO A 353 4.53 27.54 -4.19
CA PRO A 353 4.83 27.11 -2.83
C PRO A 353 5.75 28.10 -2.13
N LYS A 354 5.52 28.31 -0.83
CA LYS A 354 6.33 29.16 0.02
C LYS A 354 7.38 28.32 0.74
N LYS A 355 8.49 28.95 1.12
CA LYS A 355 9.47 28.34 2.01
C LYS A 355 8.79 27.79 3.27
N GLY A 356 9.03 26.52 3.56
CA GLY A 356 8.45 25.78 4.68
C GLY A 356 7.11 25.10 4.38
N ASP A 357 6.53 25.29 3.18
CA ASP A 357 5.40 24.47 2.75
C ASP A 357 5.82 23.00 2.68
N ARG A 358 4.89 22.10 3.04
CA ARG A 358 5.14 20.66 3.10
C ARG A 358 4.04 19.93 2.37
N TRP A 359 4.41 19.14 1.37
CA TRP A 359 3.50 18.25 0.66
C TRP A 359 3.80 16.80 0.99
N ARG A 360 2.81 15.94 0.79
CA ARG A 360 2.99 14.49 0.82
C ARG A 360 3.30 14.05 -0.60
N PHE A 361 4.35 13.26 -0.77
CA PHE A 361 4.70 12.75 -2.09
C PHE A 361 5.39 11.40 -2.04
N ASN A 362 5.44 10.73 -3.17
CA ASN A 362 6.38 9.63 -3.37
C ASN A 362 6.86 9.61 -4.81
N LEU A 363 7.97 8.93 -5.02
CA LEU A 363 8.57 8.66 -6.32
C LEU A 363 8.62 7.15 -6.46
N TYR A 364 8.34 6.62 -7.63
CA TYR A 364 8.37 5.18 -7.88
C TYR A 364 9.16 4.81 -9.13
N ARG A 365 9.61 3.56 -9.15
CA ARG A 365 9.94 2.80 -10.36
C ARG A 365 9.26 1.44 -10.28
N LEU A 366 8.67 0.99 -11.37
CA LEU A 366 8.37 -0.43 -11.58
C LEU A 366 9.38 -0.96 -12.59
N GLU A 367 10.19 -1.91 -12.12
CA GLU A 367 11.19 -2.63 -12.90
C GLU A 367 10.67 -4.03 -13.17
N HIS A 368 10.77 -4.50 -14.41
CA HIS A 368 10.43 -5.86 -14.80
C HIS A 368 11.71 -6.67 -15.04
N VAL A 369 12.37 -7.08 -13.95
CA VAL A 369 13.62 -7.85 -13.99
C VAL A 369 13.46 -9.09 -14.88
N LYS A 370 14.23 -9.14 -15.98
CA LYS A 370 14.16 -10.18 -17.02
C LYS A 370 12.76 -10.39 -17.60
N ARG A 371 11.90 -9.36 -17.52
CA ARG A 371 10.49 -9.34 -17.93
C ARG A 371 9.62 -10.40 -17.25
N GLN A 372 10.04 -10.91 -16.09
CA GLN A 372 9.38 -12.02 -15.37
C GLN A 372 9.04 -11.67 -13.93
N GLN A 373 9.84 -10.82 -13.28
CA GLN A 373 9.65 -10.43 -11.90
C GLN A 373 9.51 -8.91 -11.82
N VAL A 374 8.44 -8.45 -11.16
CA VAL A 374 8.26 -7.02 -10.88
C VAL A 374 8.99 -6.66 -9.58
N GLU A 375 9.85 -5.65 -9.63
CA GLU A 375 10.47 -5.03 -8.47
C GLU A 375 10.04 -3.56 -8.40
N GLY A 376 9.27 -3.21 -7.36
CA GLY A 376 8.91 -1.83 -7.07
C GLY A 376 9.97 -1.12 -6.25
N GLN A 377 10.33 0.09 -6.66
CA GLN A 377 11.20 1.00 -5.91
C GLN A 377 10.45 2.27 -5.53
N SER A 378 10.80 2.89 -4.39
CA SER A 378 10.17 4.11 -3.90
C SER A 378 11.12 5.02 -3.13
N PHE A 379 10.79 6.32 -3.06
CA PHE A 379 11.47 7.25 -2.16
C PHE A 379 11.14 6.93 -0.69
N SER A 380 9.86 6.76 -0.39
CA SER A 380 9.35 6.35 0.91
C SER A 380 8.75 4.94 0.81
N PRO A 381 9.42 3.92 1.39
CA PRO A 381 8.89 2.56 1.43
C PRO A 381 7.51 2.51 2.10
N LEU A 382 6.58 1.84 1.44
CA LEU A 382 5.18 1.75 1.83
C LEU A 382 4.93 0.63 2.83
N PHE A 383 5.70 -0.46 2.75
CA PHE A 383 5.57 -1.65 3.60
C PHE A 383 4.20 -2.36 3.52
N VAL A 384 3.36 -1.92 2.59
CA VAL A 384 2.06 -2.46 2.21
C VAL A 384 2.02 -2.55 0.70
N GLY A 385 1.41 -3.62 0.16
CA GLY A 385 1.35 -3.89 -1.28
C GLY A 385 0.43 -2.96 -2.07
N ASP A 386 0.55 -1.65 -1.90
CA ASP A 386 -0.26 -0.65 -2.60
C ASP A 386 0.47 0.69 -2.65
N PHE A 387 0.88 1.14 -3.84
CA PHE A 387 1.53 2.45 -4.03
C PHE A 387 0.62 3.63 -3.69
N HIS A 388 -0.70 3.42 -3.61
CA HIS A 388 -1.66 4.44 -3.17
C HIS A 388 -1.77 4.57 -1.64
N ALA A 389 -0.77 4.10 -0.88
CA ALA A 389 -0.72 4.24 0.57
C ALA A 389 -0.26 5.64 1.03
N LEU A 390 -1.10 6.66 0.83
CA LEU A 390 -0.83 8.07 1.20
C LEU A 390 -0.26 8.28 2.62
N PRO A 391 -0.69 7.55 3.68
CA PRO A 391 -0.05 7.66 5.01
C PRO A 391 1.44 7.32 5.04
N ARG A 392 1.95 6.66 4.00
CA ARG A 392 3.36 6.25 3.83
C ARG A 392 4.14 7.13 2.88
N PHE A 393 3.53 8.14 2.26
CA PHE A 393 4.27 9.11 1.44
C PHE A 393 5.37 9.80 2.26
N GLY A 394 6.42 10.27 1.61
CA GLY A 394 7.42 11.11 2.23
C GLY A 394 6.94 12.57 2.34
N TRP A 395 7.81 13.43 2.85
CA TRP A 395 7.57 14.88 2.89
C TRP A 395 8.40 15.59 1.84
N LEU A 396 7.75 16.35 0.95
CA LEU A 396 8.40 17.31 0.08
C LEU A 396 8.37 18.67 0.78
N VAL A 397 9.53 19.21 1.14
CA VAL A 397 9.66 20.45 1.91
C VAL A 397 10.25 21.53 1.03
N PHE A 398 9.54 22.63 0.81
CA PHE A 398 9.99 23.72 -0.08
C PHE A 398 10.96 24.65 0.65
N GLU A 399 12.14 24.89 0.07
CA GLU A 399 13.19 25.79 0.61
C GLU A 399 13.25 27.15 -0.08
#